data_AF-A0AAD9MND2-F1
#
_entry.id   AF-A0AAD9MND2-F1
#
_cell.length_a   1.000
_cell.length_b   1.000
_cell.length_c   1.000
_cell.angle_alpha   90.00
_cell.angle_beta   90.00
_cell.angle_gamma   90.00
#
_symmetry.space_group_name_H-M   'P 1'
#
loop_
_entity.id
_entity.type
_entity.pdbx_description
1 polymer ?
#
loop_
_entity_poly.entity_id
_entity_poly.type
_entity_poly.pdbx_seq_one_letter_code
_entity_poly.pdbx_strand_id
1 'polypeptide(L)'
;MSNRPLKDNEYFEVRLDKVQTLPTTYVMDIGVTTNAPEKLNFPQTMTDCTVGQTWMFCGAQVVLNQVGIERFTNINLNDLKEGSTVGLMRTAEGQLHIFLDGRLKARCKLNVPSNVYAVVDLFGKGCQATITAKTTVEVITEKVQATIALMKQKEPNKVSKVRAALKKDILEVYGGLLNETHKQMLVDRFNDLGGGKVIVEYVAFLKDAGVEHDDVLQCLFECYNVLLNMTNLSVNFASSLGGTDLFVMLVREADKFVSRYESSKNNTKRVVYALSILHNCSKAAANVAALRQAGAKDMLVKYCDPVEHDSSIAYVGLLTLANCTVDFEVDALEVHDNMLATMVRFTGLAVANAGDRFAEINFQSADLSFSFHPTEHVDIIGKLAKNAACRMSLVKKNVTKHLVQLMEIGDQTEQELACNAVWELLSEQTISEVVATPQLTDVVQKLKDTAVSEVATSANRVHVKIRQVLSRSRVGDMTQQVLPEASAAPPDCQYKQACTRYLDQLGLEDSVWDKAGHACYCSDCHAAKEDDNYYTRGDPPKEYGIPLGWHRFGIQILERQKPHFKTWHRAFHGTKADKVAKILDTGELVPGR
;
A
#
# COMPACT_ATOMS: atom_id res chain seq x y z
N MET A 1 27.89 -23.01 -6.54
CA MET A 1 26.75 -22.73 -7.44
C MET A 1 25.61 -23.70 -7.14
N SER A 2 24.34 -23.35 -7.41
CA SER A 2 23.22 -24.29 -7.35
C SER A 2 23.35 -25.34 -8.45
N ASN A 3 22.84 -26.56 -8.20
CA ASN A 3 22.89 -27.68 -9.15
C ASN A 3 21.76 -27.65 -10.20
N ARG A 4 20.82 -26.72 -10.06
CA ARG A 4 19.75 -26.45 -11.02
C ARG A 4 19.48 -24.94 -11.09
N PRO A 5 18.82 -24.48 -12.15
CA PRO A 5 18.34 -23.10 -12.18
C PRO A 5 17.37 -22.82 -11.04
N LEU A 6 17.39 -21.59 -10.55
CA LEU A 6 16.38 -21.04 -9.66
C LEU A 6 15.07 -20.86 -10.42
N LYS A 7 13.96 -21.22 -9.78
CA LYS A 7 12.62 -20.85 -10.23
C LYS A 7 12.35 -19.38 -9.87
N ASP A 8 11.41 -18.78 -10.58
CA ASP A 8 10.97 -17.44 -10.26
C ASP A 8 10.35 -17.40 -8.86
N ASN A 9 10.72 -16.37 -8.11
CA ASN A 9 10.40 -16.18 -6.70
C ASN A 9 10.93 -17.31 -5.77
N GLU A 10 11.92 -18.09 -6.23
CA GLU A 10 12.61 -19.05 -5.37
C GLU A 10 13.62 -18.33 -4.47
N TYR A 11 13.44 -18.49 -3.16
CA TYR A 11 14.38 -18.01 -2.16
C TYR A 11 15.52 -19.01 -2.01
N PHE A 12 16.74 -18.55 -2.27
CA PHE A 12 17.97 -19.28 -2.04
C PHE A 12 18.74 -18.62 -0.90
N GLU A 13 19.03 -19.34 0.17
CA GLU A 13 19.65 -18.80 1.39
C GLU A 13 20.81 -19.66 1.83
N VAL A 14 21.84 -18.97 2.30
CA VAL A 14 23.02 -19.56 2.89
C VAL A 14 23.28 -18.93 4.26
N ARG A 15 23.56 -19.75 5.26
CA ARG A 15 24.10 -19.32 6.56
C ARG A 15 25.61 -19.38 6.53
N LEU A 16 26.26 -18.32 6.99
CA LEU A 16 27.70 -18.28 7.20
C LEU A 16 28.04 -19.02 8.49
N ASP A 17 28.70 -20.17 8.40
CA ASP A 17 28.99 -21.02 9.56
C ASP A 17 30.30 -20.64 10.25
N LYS A 18 31.28 -20.14 9.48
CA LYS A 18 32.61 -19.82 10.01
C LYS A 18 33.25 -18.61 9.33
N VAL A 19 33.82 -17.71 10.14
CA VAL A 19 34.50 -16.48 9.73
C VAL A 19 35.89 -16.44 10.36
N GLN A 20 36.93 -16.39 9.52
CA GLN A 20 38.32 -16.28 9.94
C GLN A 20 38.74 -14.84 10.17
N THR A 21 39.73 -14.66 11.04
CA THR A 21 40.41 -13.36 11.21
C THR A 21 41.50 -13.22 10.15
N LEU A 22 41.20 -12.49 9.07
CA LEU A 22 42.15 -12.14 8.02
C LEU A 22 42.31 -10.61 7.91
N PRO A 23 43.44 -10.11 7.35
CA PRO A 23 43.65 -8.67 7.13
C PRO A 23 42.67 -8.02 6.15
N THR A 24 41.94 -8.80 5.36
CA THR A 24 40.95 -8.34 4.39
C THR A 24 39.62 -7.96 5.03
N THR A 25 38.86 -7.05 4.41
CA THR A 25 37.49 -6.72 4.82
C THR A 25 36.44 -7.61 4.14
N TYR A 26 36.80 -8.32 3.07
CA TYR A 26 35.87 -9.17 2.32
C TYR A 26 35.48 -10.42 3.11
N VAL A 27 34.18 -10.75 3.11
CA VAL A 27 33.64 -11.94 3.81
C VAL A 27 33.12 -12.98 2.83
N MET A 28 32.15 -12.60 2.00
CA MET A 28 31.57 -13.43 0.94
C MET A 28 30.80 -12.56 -0.04
N ASP A 29 30.60 -13.10 -1.26
CA ASP A 29 29.68 -12.55 -2.24
C ASP A 29 28.62 -13.60 -2.62
N ILE A 30 27.46 -13.13 -3.10
CA ILE A 30 26.36 -13.99 -3.53
C ILE A 30 25.69 -13.41 -4.77
N GLY A 31 25.20 -14.25 -5.67
CA GLY A 31 24.68 -13.77 -6.94
C GLY A 31 23.98 -14.83 -7.77
N VAL A 32 23.68 -14.48 -9.01
CA VAL A 32 23.12 -15.39 -10.02
C VAL A 32 23.93 -15.33 -11.31
N THR A 33 23.98 -16.45 -12.03
CA THR A 33 24.66 -16.55 -13.33
C THR A 33 23.81 -17.31 -14.34
N THR A 34 23.90 -16.94 -15.61
CA THR A 34 23.28 -17.69 -16.72
C THR A 34 24.01 -18.99 -17.05
N ASN A 35 25.19 -19.21 -16.46
CA ASN A 35 26.01 -20.39 -16.76
C ASN A 35 25.61 -21.59 -15.90
N ALA A 36 25.49 -22.76 -16.52
CA ALA A 36 25.35 -24.00 -15.79
C ALA A 36 26.69 -24.40 -15.13
N PRO A 37 26.69 -24.92 -13.90
CA PRO A 37 27.92 -25.25 -13.18
C PRO A 37 28.77 -26.32 -13.88
N GLU A 38 28.16 -27.21 -14.67
CA GLU A 38 28.88 -28.25 -15.42
C GLU A 38 29.59 -27.71 -16.67
N LYS A 39 29.25 -26.49 -17.11
CA LYS A 39 29.75 -25.89 -18.35
C LYS A 39 30.72 -24.73 -18.10
N LEU A 40 30.87 -24.29 -16.85
CA LEU A 40 31.67 -23.13 -16.50
C LEU A 40 33.07 -23.54 -16.06
N ASN A 41 34.08 -22.96 -16.71
CA ASN A 41 35.44 -22.93 -16.16
C ASN A 41 35.49 -21.83 -15.09
N PHE A 42 35.66 -22.22 -13.83
CA PHE A 42 35.54 -21.30 -12.70
C PHE A 42 36.68 -20.26 -12.69
N PRO A 43 36.36 -18.95 -12.69
CA PRO A 43 37.33 -17.90 -12.43
C PRO A 43 37.76 -17.90 -10.94
N GLN A 44 38.78 -17.10 -10.59
CA GLN A 44 39.20 -16.94 -9.18
C GLN A 44 38.08 -16.37 -8.30
N THR A 45 37.31 -15.44 -8.84
CA THR A 45 36.05 -14.95 -8.26
C THR A 45 35.00 -14.87 -9.35
N MET A 46 33.75 -15.14 -8.98
CA MET A 46 32.62 -15.13 -9.90
C MET A 46 32.32 -13.74 -10.45
N THR A 47 32.80 -12.68 -9.79
CA THR A 47 32.76 -11.31 -10.31
C THR A 47 33.57 -11.15 -11.59
N ASP A 48 34.64 -11.94 -11.75
CA ASP A 48 35.53 -11.93 -12.92
C ASP A 48 35.02 -12.81 -14.07
N CYS A 49 33.85 -13.43 -13.94
CA CYS A 49 33.29 -14.28 -14.96
C CYS A 49 32.99 -13.47 -16.24
N THR A 50 33.65 -13.82 -17.34
CA THR A 50 33.50 -13.15 -18.65
C THR A 50 32.57 -13.90 -19.62
N VAL A 51 32.14 -15.10 -19.26
CA VAL A 51 31.25 -15.94 -20.07
C VAL A 51 29.83 -15.81 -19.54
N GLY A 52 28.86 -15.57 -20.43
CA GLY A 52 27.47 -15.35 -20.03
C GLY A 52 27.27 -14.07 -19.22
N GLN A 53 26.16 -13.99 -18.47
CA GLN A 53 25.89 -12.87 -17.56
C GLN A 53 25.88 -13.37 -16.12
N THR A 54 26.65 -12.70 -15.26
CA THR A 54 26.82 -13.02 -13.85
C THR A 54 26.63 -11.76 -13.03
N TRP A 55 25.58 -11.74 -12.20
CA TRP A 55 25.27 -10.67 -11.27
C TRP A 55 25.69 -11.10 -9.87
N MET A 56 26.66 -10.41 -9.29
CA MET A 56 27.15 -10.66 -7.94
C MET A 56 26.82 -9.46 -7.05
N PHE A 57 26.34 -9.72 -5.84
CA PHE A 57 26.28 -8.73 -4.78
C PHE A 57 27.58 -8.82 -3.97
N CYS A 58 28.37 -7.75 -4.03
CA CYS A 58 29.72 -7.68 -3.50
C CYS A 58 29.83 -6.54 -2.49
N GLY A 59 30.09 -6.85 -1.22
CA GLY A 59 30.04 -5.85 -0.15
C GLY A 59 28.69 -5.12 -0.13
N ALA A 60 28.65 -3.87 -0.58
CA ALA A 60 27.45 -3.02 -0.61
C ALA A 60 26.94 -2.69 -2.04
N GLN A 61 27.35 -3.43 -3.07
CA GLN A 61 27.01 -3.12 -4.46
C GLN A 61 26.68 -4.37 -5.28
N VAL A 62 25.94 -4.20 -6.37
CA VAL A 62 25.75 -5.22 -7.40
C VAL A 62 26.73 -4.98 -8.54
N VAL A 63 27.38 -6.05 -8.99
CA VAL A 63 28.34 -6.08 -10.08
C VAL A 63 27.85 -7.06 -11.15
N LEU A 64 27.85 -6.63 -12.42
CA LEU A 64 27.59 -7.47 -13.59
C LEU A 64 28.89 -7.63 -14.37
N ASN A 65 29.44 -8.85 -14.42
CA ASN A 65 30.69 -9.17 -15.13
C ASN A 65 31.77 -8.08 -14.95
N GLN A 66 32.19 -7.83 -13.70
CA GLN A 66 33.17 -6.80 -13.28
C GLN A 66 32.67 -5.33 -13.30
N VAL A 67 31.53 -5.02 -13.92
CA VAL A 67 30.99 -3.65 -13.98
C VAL A 67 30.02 -3.41 -12.82
N GLY A 68 30.32 -2.45 -11.94
CA GLY A 68 29.39 -2.04 -10.89
C GLY A 68 28.14 -1.38 -11.46
N ILE A 69 26.96 -1.86 -11.05
CA ILE A 69 25.66 -1.42 -11.58
C ILE A 69 24.91 -0.54 -10.58
N GLU A 70 24.89 -0.92 -9.30
CA GLU A 70 24.11 -0.26 -8.27
C GLU A 70 24.77 -0.41 -6.90
N ARG A 71 24.66 0.59 -6.02
CA ARG A 71 25.23 0.59 -4.67
C ARG A 71 24.16 0.92 -3.62
N PHE A 72 24.25 0.26 -2.47
CA PHE A 72 23.30 0.33 -1.38
C PHE A 72 23.99 0.85 -0.11
N THR A 73 23.24 1.57 0.74
CA THR A 73 23.76 2.14 2.00
C THR A 73 23.31 1.36 3.23
N ASN A 74 22.31 0.48 3.08
CA ASN A 74 21.62 -0.22 4.17
C ASN A 74 22.03 -1.70 4.32
N ILE A 75 22.97 -2.17 3.50
CA ILE A 75 23.52 -3.53 3.53
C ILE A 75 24.97 -3.53 3.05
N ASN A 76 25.80 -4.31 3.73
CA ASN A 76 27.17 -4.57 3.33
C ASN A 76 27.55 -6.00 3.76
N LEU A 77 27.83 -6.89 2.80
CA LEU A 77 28.21 -8.28 3.08
C LEU A 77 29.56 -8.39 3.80
N ASN A 78 30.36 -7.32 3.83
CA ASN A 78 31.61 -7.30 4.59
C ASN A 78 31.37 -7.19 6.11
N ASP A 79 30.15 -6.86 6.54
CA ASP A 79 29.77 -6.72 7.96
C ASP A 79 29.19 -8.02 8.55
N LEU A 80 29.14 -9.09 7.75
CA LEU A 80 28.60 -10.40 8.15
C LEU A 80 29.41 -11.04 9.28
N LYS A 81 28.72 -11.78 10.14
CA LYS A 81 29.30 -12.54 11.27
C LYS A 81 28.95 -14.01 11.16
N GLU A 82 29.64 -14.84 11.93
CA GLU A 82 29.24 -16.25 12.10
C GLU A 82 27.78 -16.31 12.55
N GLY A 83 26.99 -17.14 11.87
CA GLY A 83 25.55 -17.29 12.07
C GLY A 83 24.67 -16.41 11.17
N SER A 84 25.21 -15.36 10.54
CA SER A 84 24.43 -14.51 9.62
C SER A 84 23.90 -15.32 8.43
N THR A 85 22.69 -15.01 7.96
CA THR A 85 22.13 -15.60 6.74
C THR A 85 22.04 -14.58 5.61
N VAL A 86 22.39 -15.00 4.40
CA VAL A 86 22.26 -14.19 3.19
C VAL A 86 21.35 -14.92 2.20
N GLY A 87 20.25 -14.27 1.88
CA GLY A 87 19.23 -14.76 0.96
C GLY A 87 19.26 -14.04 -0.38
N LEU A 88 18.81 -14.73 -1.41
CA LEU A 88 18.82 -14.33 -2.81
C LEU A 88 17.51 -14.81 -3.45
N MET A 89 16.82 -13.93 -4.18
CA MET A 89 15.63 -14.31 -4.94
C MET A 89 15.57 -13.57 -6.26
N ARG A 90 15.38 -14.29 -7.36
CA ARG A 90 15.01 -13.69 -8.65
C ARG A 90 13.48 -13.59 -8.72
N THR A 91 12.92 -12.41 -8.94
CA THR A 91 11.46 -12.26 -9.11
C THR A 91 10.99 -12.67 -10.51
N ALA A 92 9.68 -12.88 -10.67
CA ALA A 92 9.08 -13.14 -11.98
C ALA A 92 9.33 -12.01 -13.00
N GLU A 93 9.43 -10.76 -12.52
CA GLU A 93 9.75 -9.56 -13.32
C GLU A 93 11.24 -9.42 -13.65
N GLY A 94 12.10 -10.36 -13.20
CA GLY A 94 13.53 -10.34 -13.45
C GLY A 94 14.36 -9.50 -12.49
N GLN A 95 13.77 -9.03 -11.39
CA GLN A 95 14.51 -8.30 -10.36
C GLN A 95 15.33 -9.26 -9.49
N LEU A 96 16.41 -8.77 -8.89
CA LEU A 96 17.20 -9.53 -7.93
C LEU A 96 17.04 -8.93 -6.53
N HIS A 97 16.50 -9.72 -5.61
CA HIS A 97 16.26 -9.31 -4.22
C HIS A 97 17.30 -9.97 -3.30
N ILE A 98 17.90 -9.18 -2.42
CA ILE A 98 18.92 -9.63 -1.47
C ILE A 98 18.41 -9.46 -0.04
N PHE A 99 18.56 -10.52 0.74
CA PHE A 99 18.09 -10.61 2.11
C PHE A 99 19.28 -10.80 3.05
N LEU A 100 19.24 -10.14 4.20
CA LEU A 100 20.21 -10.34 5.28
C LEU A 100 19.44 -10.72 6.54
N ASP A 101 19.79 -11.85 7.15
CA ASP A 101 19.10 -12.45 8.29
C ASP A 101 17.58 -12.56 8.04
N GLY A 102 17.25 -12.92 6.79
CA GLY A 102 15.90 -13.02 6.25
C GLY A 102 15.12 -11.70 6.14
N ARG A 103 15.76 -10.54 6.23
CA ARG A 103 15.14 -9.24 5.94
C ARG A 103 15.54 -8.76 4.55
N LEU A 104 14.58 -8.34 3.73
CA LEU A 104 14.86 -7.74 2.43
C LEU A 104 15.64 -6.44 2.61
N LYS A 105 16.85 -6.38 2.05
CA LYS A 105 17.74 -5.22 2.15
C LYS A 105 17.93 -4.52 0.82
N ALA A 106 18.01 -5.25 -0.27
CA ALA A 106 18.19 -4.65 -1.59
C ALA A 106 17.18 -5.23 -2.60
N ARG A 107 16.60 -4.34 -3.40
CA ARG A 107 15.79 -4.67 -4.57
C ARG A 107 16.48 -4.11 -5.80
N CYS A 108 17.21 -4.96 -6.50
CA CYS A 108 17.97 -4.56 -7.67
C CYS A 108 17.01 -4.61 -8.87
N LYS A 109 16.62 -3.44 -9.41
CA LYS A 109 15.73 -3.31 -10.57
C LYS A 109 16.48 -3.66 -11.86
N LEU A 110 16.84 -4.93 -11.96
CA LEU A 110 17.56 -5.53 -13.08
C LEU A 110 16.59 -6.27 -13.99
N ASN A 111 17.07 -6.63 -15.19
CA ASN A 111 16.37 -7.53 -16.11
C ASN A 111 17.10 -8.88 -16.17
N VAL A 112 17.24 -9.54 -15.02
CA VAL A 112 17.87 -10.87 -14.94
C VAL A 112 16.98 -11.87 -15.67
N PRO A 113 17.48 -12.62 -16.66
CA PRO A 113 16.70 -13.61 -17.39
C PRO A 113 16.27 -14.78 -16.47
N SER A 114 15.25 -15.52 -16.86
CA SER A 114 14.88 -16.78 -16.18
C SER A 114 15.96 -17.85 -16.43
N ASN A 115 15.86 -18.98 -15.73
CA ASN A 115 16.82 -20.09 -15.82
C ASN A 115 18.26 -19.73 -15.42
N VAL A 116 18.43 -18.94 -14.37
CA VAL A 116 19.75 -18.61 -13.79
C VAL A 116 20.09 -19.49 -12.58
N TYR A 117 21.37 -19.70 -12.33
CA TYR A 117 21.89 -20.51 -11.23
C TYR A 117 22.36 -19.61 -10.10
N ALA A 118 22.07 -19.99 -8.85
CA ALA A 118 22.61 -19.29 -7.69
C ALA A 118 24.12 -19.52 -7.57
N VAL A 119 24.83 -18.50 -7.13
CA VAL A 119 26.28 -18.49 -6.96
C VAL A 119 26.59 -17.94 -5.58
N VAL A 120 27.48 -18.63 -4.87
CA VAL A 120 28.02 -18.18 -3.58
C VAL A 120 29.51 -18.25 -3.75
N ASP A 121 30.16 -17.13 -3.53
CA ASP A 121 31.60 -16.97 -3.66
C ASP A 121 32.18 -16.72 -2.27
N LEU A 122 32.81 -17.75 -1.70
CA LEU A 122 33.43 -17.69 -0.38
C LEU A 122 34.90 -17.32 -0.56
N PHE A 123 35.17 -16.02 -0.65
CA PHE A 123 36.52 -15.49 -0.66
C PHE A 123 36.69 -14.43 0.45
N GLY A 124 37.86 -14.43 1.07
CA GLY A 124 38.15 -13.57 2.22
C GLY A 124 37.88 -14.28 3.54
N LYS A 125 37.24 -13.59 4.49
CA LYS A 125 37.07 -14.06 5.87
C LYS A 125 36.09 -15.23 6.00
N GLY A 126 35.03 -15.29 5.19
CA GLY A 126 34.08 -16.39 5.22
C GLY A 126 34.68 -17.65 4.62
N CYS A 127 34.69 -18.75 5.37
CA CYS A 127 35.32 -20.00 4.89
C CYS A 127 34.43 -21.24 4.94
N GLN A 128 33.28 -21.16 5.61
CA GLN A 128 32.30 -22.24 5.64
C GLN A 128 30.90 -21.66 5.64
N ALA A 129 30.02 -22.22 4.82
CA ALA A 129 28.64 -21.81 4.74
C ALA A 129 27.73 -22.99 4.41
N THR A 130 26.50 -22.96 4.92
CA THR A 130 25.49 -24.02 4.74
C THR A 130 24.27 -23.46 4.02
N ILE A 131 23.83 -24.14 2.96
CA ILE A 131 22.56 -23.79 2.29
C ILE A 131 21.40 -24.13 3.22
N THR A 132 20.58 -23.14 3.58
CA THR A 132 19.45 -23.26 4.51
C THR A 132 18.10 -23.29 3.81
N ALA A 133 17.98 -22.67 2.64
CA ALA A 133 16.68 -22.48 1.97
C ALA A 133 15.98 -23.78 1.50
N LYS A 134 16.75 -24.80 1.08
CA LYS A 134 16.16 -26.02 0.50
C LYS A 134 15.36 -26.84 1.52
N THR A 135 15.77 -26.84 2.78
CA THR A 135 15.15 -27.65 3.84
C THR A 135 13.87 -27.01 4.38
N THR A 136 13.76 -25.68 4.35
CA THR A 136 12.62 -24.97 4.96
C THR A 136 11.43 -24.88 4.01
N VAL A 137 11.63 -24.54 2.74
CA VAL A 137 10.51 -24.28 1.81
C VAL A 137 9.82 -25.58 1.34
N GLU A 138 10.56 -26.65 1.05
CA GLU A 138 9.98 -27.93 0.59
C GLU A 138 9.16 -28.61 1.70
N VAL A 139 9.71 -28.71 2.91
CA VAL A 139 9.01 -29.29 4.08
C VAL A 139 7.76 -28.49 4.45
N ILE A 140 7.84 -27.16 4.37
CA ILE A 140 6.67 -26.29 4.58
C ILE A 140 5.62 -26.53 3.48
N THR A 141 6.04 -26.66 2.23
CA THR A 141 5.13 -26.86 1.09
C THR A 141 4.36 -28.17 1.21
N GLU A 142 5.01 -29.28 1.54
CA GLU A 142 4.36 -30.59 1.72
C GLU A 142 3.29 -30.55 2.83
N LYS A 143 3.64 -29.94 3.97
CA LYS A 143 2.74 -29.76 5.12
C LYS A 143 1.52 -28.90 4.78
N VAL A 144 1.74 -27.80 4.07
CA VAL A 144 0.66 -26.91 3.60
C VAL A 144 -0.27 -27.67 2.64
N GLN A 145 0.29 -28.38 1.66
CA GLN A 145 -0.48 -29.17 0.70
C GLN A 145 -1.33 -30.25 1.39
N ALA A 146 -0.76 -30.97 2.36
CA ALA A 146 -1.45 -31.99 3.12
C ALA A 146 -2.62 -31.41 3.93
N THR A 147 -2.42 -30.26 4.60
CA THR A 147 -3.47 -29.56 5.35
C THR A 147 -4.60 -29.09 4.43
N ILE A 148 -4.27 -28.50 3.28
CA ILE A 148 -5.26 -28.08 2.27
C ILE A 148 -6.05 -29.29 1.75
N ALA A 149 -5.37 -30.40 1.43
CA ALA A 149 -6.03 -31.63 0.98
C ALA A 149 -6.96 -32.22 2.04
N LEU A 150 -6.63 -32.09 3.32
CA LEU A 150 -7.47 -32.53 4.42
C LEU A 150 -8.72 -31.65 4.57
N MET A 151 -8.59 -30.32 4.49
CA MET A 151 -9.74 -29.41 4.51
C MET A 151 -10.71 -29.67 3.34
N LYS A 152 -10.18 -29.95 2.13
CA LYS A 152 -11.01 -30.26 0.95
C LYS A 152 -11.96 -31.44 1.15
N GLN A 153 -11.68 -32.34 2.09
CA GLN A 153 -12.52 -33.51 2.35
C GLN A 153 -13.87 -33.14 2.97
N LYS A 154 -13.94 -32.04 3.76
CA LYS A 154 -15.19 -31.56 4.40
C LYS A 154 -15.97 -32.68 5.11
N GLU A 155 -15.26 -33.51 5.87
CA GLU A 155 -15.85 -34.64 6.59
C GLU A 155 -15.99 -34.33 8.10
N PRO A 156 -17.20 -34.44 8.70
CA PRO A 156 -17.43 -34.07 10.10
C PRO A 156 -16.55 -34.84 11.10
N ASN A 157 -16.31 -36.13 10.86
CA ASN A 157 -15.46 -36.97 11.71
C ASN A 157 -13.95 -36.64 11.62
N LYS A 158 -13.53 -35.78 10.69
CA LYS A 158 -12.13 -35.34 10.50
C LYS A 158 -11.86 -33.93 11.03
N VAL A 159 -12.86 -33.23 11.58
CA VAL A 159 -12.72 -31.85 12.10
C VAL A 159 -11.55 -31.72 13.08
N SER A 160 -11.45 -32.61 14.07
CA SER A 160 -10.33 -32.61 15.03
C SER A 160 -8.96 -32.82 14.38
N LYS A 161 -8.90 -33.61 13.30
CA LYS A 161 -7.66 -33.84 12.55
C LYS A 161 -7.28 -32.60 11.74
N VAL A 162 -8.25 -31.92 11.13
CA VAL A 162 -8.03 -30.64 10.43
C VAL A 162 -7.55 -29.57 11.40
N ARG A 163 -8.20 -29.45 12.57
CA ARG A 163 -7.77 -28.53 13.63
C ARG A 163 -6.30 -28.75 14.02
N ALA A 164 -5.92 -30.01 14.26
CA ALA A 164 -4.54 -30.35 14.60
C ALA A 164 -3.54 -30.00 13.49
N ALA A 165 -3.92 -30.22 12.22
CA ALA A 165 -3.09 -29.86 11.07
C ALA A 165 -2.95 -28.33 10.91
N LEU A 166 -4.04 -27.57 10.98
CA LEU A 166 -3.99 -26.10 10.97
C LEU A 166 -3.06 -25.53 12.05
N LYS A 167 -3.16 -26.08 13.27
CA LYS A 167 -2.30 -25.66 14.37
C LYS A 167 -0.82 -26.01 14.13
N LYS A 168 -0.52 -27.28 13.92
CA LYS A 168 0.87 -27.79 13.85
C LYS A 168 1.60 -27.43 12.56
N ASP A 169 0.90 -27.54 11.44
CA ASP A 169 1.51 -27.48 10.11
C ASP A 169 1.45 -26.08 9.49
N ILE A 170 0.58 -25.20 10.02
CA ILE A 170 0.45 -23.80 9.57
C ILE A 170 0.83 -22.81 10.66
N LEU A 171 0.10 -22.79 11.79
CA LEU A 171 0.25 -21.73 12.80
C LEU A 171 1.56 -21.83 13.60
N GLU A 172 1.95 -23.01 14.07
CA GLU A 172 3.22 -23.23 14.77
C GLU A 172 4.42 -22.98 13.85
N VAL A 173 4.30 -23.35 12.57
CA VAL A 173 5.31 -23.02 11.55
C VAL A 173 5.39 -21.51 11.40
N TYR A 174 4.27 -20.83 11.17
CA TYR A 174 4.22 -19.36 11.04
C TYR A 174 4.83 -18.65 12.25
N GLY A 175 4.47 -19.06 13.46
CA GLY A 175 4.99 -18.48 14.71
C GLY A 175 6.46 -18.79 14.99
N GLY A 176 6.98 -19.92 14.48
CA GLY A 176 8.39 -20.29 14.59
C GLY A 176 9.32 -19.58 13.60
N LEU A 177 8.77 -18.90 12.58
CA LEU A 177 9.57 -18.15 11.61
C LEU A 177 10.00 -16.80 12.20
N LEU A 178 11.31 -16.63 12.38
CA LEU A 178 11.91 -15.46 13.05
C LEU A 178 11.83 -14.16 12.24
N ASN A 179 11.57 -14.22 10.94
CA ASN A 179 11.53 -13.05 10.07
C ASN A 179 10.27 -12.99 9.21
N GLU A 180 9.82 -11.77 8.93
CA GLU A 180 8.60 -11.50 8.16
C GLU A 180 8.67 -12.00 6.71
N THR A 181 9.85 -12.07 6.10
CA THR A 181 9.99 -12.58 4.73
C THR A 181 9.62 -14.07 4.64
N HIS A 182 10.13 -14.90 5.56
CA HIS A 182 9.80 -16.32 5.56
C HIS A 182 8.33 -16.54 5.86
N LYS A 183 7.75 -15.74 6.76
CA LYS A 183 6.30 -15.76 7.00
C LYS A 183 5.55 -15.40 5.71
N GLN A 184 5.96 -14.35 5.01
CA GLN A 184 5.36 -13.91 3.75
C GLN A 184 5.43 -15.03 2.70
N MET A 185 6.56 -15.71 2.56
CA MET A 185 6.71 -16.86 1.66
C MET A 185 5.77 -18.02 2.00
N LEU A 186 5.56 -18.32 3.29
CA LEU A 186 4.59 -19.32 3.73
C LEU A 186 3.17 -18.90 3.33
N VAL A 187 2.81 -17.64 3.54
CA VAL A 187 1.49 -17.10 3.17
C VAL A 187 1.27 -17.14 1.67
N ASP A 188 2.24 -16.68 0.89
CA ASP A 188 2.16 -16.70 -0.58
C ASP A 188 2.08 -18.14 -1.10
N ARG A 189 2.87 -19.07 -0.54
CA ARG A 189 2.78 -20.50 -0.88
C ARG A 189 1.41 -21.08 -0.54
N PHE A 190 0.84 -20.75 0.63
CA PHE A 190 -0.51 -21.18 1.01
C PHE A 190 -1.55 -20.64 0.01
N ASN A 191 -1.40 -19.38 -0.40
CA ASN A 191 -2.27 -18.74 -1.37
C ASN A 191 -2.18 -19.39 -2.76
N ASP A 192 -0.97 -19.59 -3.29
CA ASP A 192 -0.69 -20.18 -4.59
C ASP A 192 -1.27 -21.60 -4.74
N LEU A 193 -1.32 -22.34 -3.63
CA LEU A 193 -1.91 -23.68 -3.58
C LEU A 193 -3.45 -23.66 -3.48
N GLY A 194 -4.07 -22.48 -3.56
CA GLY A 194 -5.51 -22.27 -3.44
C GLY A 194 -6.02 -22.32 -2.01
N GLY A 195 -5.13 -22.23 -1.01
CA GLY A 195 -5.46 -22.34 0.41
C GLY A 195 -6.49 -21.32 0.87
N GLY A 196 -6.42 -20.08 0.37
CA GLY A 196 -7.37 -19.01 0.70
C GLY A 196 -8.82 -19.36 0.36
N LYS A 197 -9.08 -19.87 -0.84
CA LYS A 197 -10.43 -20.34 -1.21
C LYS A 197 -10.86 -21.56 -0.39
N VAL A 198 -9.96 -22.53 -0.21
CA VAL A 198 -10.26 -23.78 0.50
C VAL A 198 -10.60 -23.54 1.98
N ILE A 199 -9.87 -22.67 2.67
CA ILE A 199 -10.14 -22.38 4.08
C ILE A 199 -11.49 -21.65 4.25
N VAL A 200 -11.86 -20.76 3.32
CA VAL A 200 -13.18 -20.10 3.35
C VAL A 200 -14.31 -21.09 3.12
N GLU A 201 -14.17 -21.99 2.14
CA GLU A 201 -15.15 -23.07 1.93
C GLU A 201 -15.24 -24.02 3.14
N TYR A 202 -14.12 -24.26 3.83
CA TYR A 202 -14.10 -25.07 5.03
C TYR A 202 -14.75 -24.36 6.23
N VAL A 203 -14.57 -23.04 6.36
CA VAL A 203 -15.30 -22.21 7.34
C VAL A 203 -16.81 -22.31 7.12
N ALA A 204 -17.28 -22.25 5.87
CA ALA A 204 -18.70 -22.44 5.55
C ALA A 204 -19.18 -23.84 6.00
N PHE A 205 -18.42 -24.88 5.66
CA PHE A 205 -18.70 -26.26 6.10
C PHE A 205 -18.80 -26.39 7.64
N LEU A 206 -17.87 -25.79 8.39
CA LEU A 206 -17.91 -25.82 9.86
C LEU A 206 -19.15 -25.10 10.42
N LYS A 207 -19.55 -23.98 9.80
CA LYS A 207 -20.76 -23.25 10.17
C LYS A 207 -22.02 -24.09 9.95
N ASP A 208 -22.11 -24.78 8.83
CA ASP A 208 -23.23 -25.67 8.50
C ASP A 208 -23.28 -26.92 9.40
N ALA A 209 -22.12 -27.43 9.84
CA ALA A 209 -22.01 -28.56 10.75
C ALA A 209 -22.49 -28.28 12.19
N GLY A 210 -22.70 -27.01 12.55
CA GLY A 210 -23.20 -26.62 13.87
C GLY A 210 -22.07 -26.27 14.85
N VAL A 211 -21.75 -24.98 14.92
CA VAL A 211 -20.72 -24.38 15.79
C VAL A 211 -21.06 -24.35 17.29
N GLU A 212 -22.09 -25.07 17.70
CA GLU A 212 -22.43 -25.32 19.11
C GLU A 212 -21.64 -26.52 19.67
N HIS A 213 -21.12 -27.39 18.79
CA HIS A 213 -20.18 -28.43 19.17
C HIS A 213 -18.79 -27.84 19.41
N ASP A 214 -18.18 -28.13 20.57
CA ASP A 214 -16.92 -27.50 20.98
C ASP A 214 -15.79 -27.80 19.97
N ASP A 215 -15.67 -29.02 19.46
CA ASP A 215 -14.64 -29.38 18.48
C ASP A 215 -14.76 -28.61 17.16
N VAL A 216 -15.98 -28.43 16.66
CA VAL A 216 -16.29 -27.61 15.48
C VAL A 216 -15.96 -26.14 15.72
N LEU A 217 -16.37 -25.59 16.87
CA LEU A 217 -16.09 -24.21 17.24
C LEU A 217 -14.59 -23.94 17.40
N GLN A 218 -13.87 -24.84 18.06
CA GLN A 218 -12.42 -24.71 18.21
C GLN A 218 -11.72 -24.82 16.85
N CYS A 219 -12.18 -25.69 15.95
CA CYS A 219 -11.63 -25.75 14.59
C CYS A 219 -11.92 -24.47 13.78
N LEU A 220 -13.10 -23.86 13.97
CA LEU A 220 -13.43 -22.57 13.36
C LEU A 220 -12.47 -21.48 13.83
N PHE A 221 -12.16 -21.43 15.13
CA PHE A 221 -11.18 -20.47 15.66
C PHE A 221 -9.78 -20.67 15.10
N GLU A 222 -9.31 -21.91 14.89
CA GLU A 222 -8.02 -22.12 14.21
C GLU A 222 -8.05 -21.61 12.75
N CYS A 223 -9.18 -21.78 12.05
CA CYS A 223 -9.32 -21.22 10.70
C CYS A 223 -9.26 -19.69 10.72
N TYR A 224 -9.94 -19.05 11.66
CA TYR A 224 -9.87 -17.59 11.84
C TYR A 224 -8.49 -17.12 12.27
N ASN A 225 -7.76 -17.90 13.06
CA ASN A 225 -6.39 -17.57 13.44
C ASN A 225 -5.43 -17.61 12.24
N VAL A 226 -5.58 -18.60 11.35
CA VAL A 226 -4.84 -18.64 10.07
C VAL A 226 -5.20 -17.43 9.22
N LEU A 227 -6.50 -17.17 9.02
CA LEU A 227 -6.96 -16.02 8.23
C LEU A 227 -6.46 -14.68 8.80
N LEU A 228 -6.53 -14.50 10.11
CA LEU A 228 -6.10 -13.28 10.79
C LEU A 228 -4.61 -13.00 10.55
N ASN A 229 -3.74 -13.99 10.81
CA ASN A 229 -2.30 -13.85 10.64
C ASN A 229 -1.93 -13.59 9.17
N MET A 230 -2.48 -14.39 8.26
CA MET A 230 -2.14 -14.31 6.84
C MET A 230 -2.64 -13.02 6.18
N THR A 231 -3.84 -12.55 6.55
CA THR A 231 -4.38 -11.28 6.02
C THR A 231 -3.68 -10.06 6.61
N ASN A 232 -3.17 -10.14 7.84
CA ASN A 232 -2.37 -9.07 8.42
C ASN A 232 -1.04 -8.92 7.68
N LEU A 233 -0.41 -10.04 7.33
CA LEU A 233 0.91 -10.05 6.74
C LEU A 233 0.90 -9.74 5.23
N SER A 234 -0.01 -10.36 4.47
CA SER A 234 0.02 -10.33 3.01
C SER A 234 -1.21 -9.61 2.44
N VAL A 235 -1.00 -8.41 1.89
CA VAL A 235 -2.02 -7.66 1.14
C VAL A 235 -2.52 -8.45 -0.07
N ASN A 236 -1.65 -9.26 -0.70
CA ASN A 236 -2.03 -10.13 -1.82
C ASN A 236 -2.99 -11.24 -1.37
N PHE A 237 -2.70 -11.90 -0.24
CA PHE A 237 -3.60 -12.88 0.33
C PHE A 237 -4.93 -12.23 0.72
N ALA A 238 -4.89 -11.09 1.42
CA ALA A 238 -6.09 -10.33 1.79
C ALA A 238 -6.94 -9.95 0.56
N SER A 239 -6.31 -9.47 -0.51
CA SER A 239 -6.98 -9.12 -1.77
C SER A 239 -7.64 -10.32 -2.45
N SER A 240 -7.03 -11.50 -2.36
CA SER A 240 -7.57 -12.73 -2.98
C SER A 240 -8.90 -13.17 -2.36
N LEU A 241 -9.16 -12.80 -1.10
CA LEU A 241 -10.36 -13.21 -0.37
C LEU A 241 -11.62 -12.45 -0.82
N GLY A 242 -11.48 -11.31 -1.50
CA GLY A 242 -12.62 -10.55 -2.03
C GLY A 242 -13.46 -11.30 -3.06
N GLY A 243 -12.91 -12.34 -3.69
CA GLY A 243 -13.64 -13.24 -4.60
C GLY A 243 -14.34 -14.42 -3.92
N THR A 244 -14.47 -14.40 -2.58
CA THR A 244 -15.03 -15.50 -1.78
C THR A 244 -16.19 -15.03 -0.91
N ASP A 245 -16.94 -15.96 -0.31
CA ASP A 245 -18.06 -15.64 0.61
C ASP A 245 -17.62 -15.21 2.02
N LEU A 246 -16.31 -15.07 2.27
CA LEU A 246 -15.77 -14.78 3.60
C LEU A 246 -16.38 -13.50 4.19
N PHE A 247 -16.43 -12.40 3.44
CA PHE A 247 -16.91 -11.12 3.96
C PHE A 247 -18.38 -11.20 4.36
N VAL A 248 -19.22 -11.85 3.55
CA VAL A 248 -20.64 -12.06 3.89
C VAL A 248 -20.77 -12.87 5.17
N MET A 249 -19.97 -13.92 5.34
CA MET A 249 -19.98 -14.77 6.54
C MET A 249 -19.54 -14.02 7.80
N LEU A 250 -18.50 -13.17 7.70
CA LEU A 250 -17.98 -12.40 8.84
C LEU A 250 -18.92 -11.25 9.21
N VAL A 251 -19.47 -10.53 8.23
CA VAL A 251 -20.44 -9.46 8.47
C VAL A 251 -21.69 -10.00 9.17
N ARG A 252 -22.26 -11.12 8.70
CA ARG A 252 -23.42 -11.75 9.36
C ARG A 252 -23.10 -12.23 10.77
N GLU A 253 -21.89 -12.71 11.01
CA GLU A 253 -21.47 -13.18 12.34
C GLU A 253 -21.31 -12.02 13.32
N ALA A 254 -20.65 -10.93 12.92
CA ALA A 254 -20.54 -9.73 13.73
C ALA A 254 -21.94 -9.16 14.02
N ASP A 255 -22.78 -8.99 12.99
CA ASP A 255 -24.14 -8.45 13.13
C ASP A 255 -25.02 -9.27 14.09
N LYS A 256 -24.90 -10.61 14.08
CA LYS A 256 -25.62 -11.52 14.99
C LYS A 256 -25.30 -11.28 16.48
N PHE A 257 -24.10 -10.76 16.78
CA PHE A 257 -23.59 -10.63 18.15
C PHE A 257 -23.41 -9.18 18.61
N VAL A 258 -23.67 -8.18 17.77
CA VAL A 258 -23.43 -6.76 18.06
C VAL A 258 -23.89 -6.31 19.46
N SER A 259 -25.10 -6.67 19.88
CA SER A 259 -25.66 -6.26 21.18
C SER A 259 -25.34 -7.19 22.36
N ARG A 260 -24.58 -8.27 22.13
CA ARG A 260 -24.39 -9.34 23.13
C ARG A 260 -23.09 -10.11 23.02
N TYR A 261 -22.08 -9.59 22.31
CA TYR A 261 -20.83 -10.32 22.11
C TYR A 261 -20.08 -10.56 23.43
N GLU A 262 -20.33 -9.72 24.44
CA GLU A 262 -19.75 -9.82 25.78
C GLU A 262 -20.41 -10.89 26.66
N SER A 263 -21.55 -11.44 26.23
CA SER A 263 -22.29 -12.48 26.98
C SER A 263 -21.49 -13.78 27.15
N SER A 264 -20.48 -14.03 26.31
CA SER A 264 -19.57 -15.15 26.48
C SER A 264 -18.23 -14.89 25.81
N LYS A 265 -17.17 -15.49 26.35
CA LYS A 265 -15.82 -15.43 25.75
C LYS A 265 -15.80 -15.89 24.29
N ASN A 266 -16.62 -16.89 23.94
CA ASN A 266 -16.69 -17.39 22.56
C ASN A 266 -17.35 -16.37 21.61
N ASN A 267 -18.41 -15.68 22.05
CA ASN A 267 -19.04 -14.62 21.25
C ASN A 267 -18.08 -13.44 21.06
N THR A 268 -17.32 -13.09 22.11
CA THR A 268 -16.30 -12.05 22.04
C THR A 268 -15.22 -12.43 21.01
N LYS A 269 -14.68 -13.65 21.09
CA LYS A 269 -13.69 -14.14 20.12
C LYS A 269 -14.20 -14.10 18.68
N ARG A 270 -15.45 -14.51 18.45
CA ARG A 270 -16.07 -14.46 17.10
C ARG A 270 -16.12 -13.05 16.53
N VAL A 271 -16.58 -12.07 17.33
CA VAL A 271 -16.65 -10.67 16.92
C VAL A 271 -15.27 -10.09 16.69
N VAL A 272 -14.32 -10.34 17.59
CA VAL A 272 -12.94 -9.86 17.43
C VAL A 272 -12.33 -10.42 16.15
N TYR A 273 -12.41 -11.73 15.90
CA TYR A 273 -11.89 -12.31 14.65
C TYR A 273 -12.57 -11.71 13.42
N ALA A 274 -13.89 -11.57 13.43
CA ALA A 274 -14.62 -11.01 12.30
C ALA A 274 -14.17 -9.57 11.99
N LEU A 275 -14.14 -8.70 12.99
CA LEU A 275 -13.75 -7.31 12.81
C LEU A 275 -12.28 -7.18 12.40
N SER A 276 -11.37 -7.94 13.00
CA SER A 276 -9.93 -7.89 12.67
C SER A 276 -9.63 -8.40 11.26
N ILE A 277 -10.25 -9.50 10.83
CA ILE A 277 -10.06 -10.02 9.47
C ILE A 277 -10.66 -9.05 8.44
N LEU A 278 -11.84 -8.50 8.71
CA LEU A 278 -12.45 -7.47 7.86
C LEU A 278 -11.57 -6.23 7.79
N HIS A 279 -11.00 -5.78 8.91
CA HIS A 279 -10.06 -4.68 8.97
C HIS A 279 -8.85 -4.92 8.06
N ASN A 280 -8.15 -6.04 8.23
CA ASN A 280 -6.99 -6.39 7.41
C ASN A 280 -7.34 -6.44 5.92
N CYS A 281 -8.49 -7.03 5.59
CA CYS A 281 -8.96 -7.10 4.21
C CYS A 281 -9.38 -5.74 3.63
N SER A 282 -9.82 -4.80 4.47
CA SER A 282 -10.21 -3.44 4.05
C SER A 282 -9.02 -2.58 3.61
N LYS A 283 -7.80 -2.93 4.02
CA LYS A 283 -6.56 -2.26 3.61
C LYS A 283 -6.28 -2.44 2.10
N ALA A 284 -6.81 -3.50 1.50
CA ALA A 284 -6.70 -3.75 0.07
C ALA A 284 -7.80 -3.01 -0.71
N ALA A 285 -7.41 -2.05 -1.56
CA ALA A 285 -8.36 -1.29 -2.39
C ALA A 285 -9.25 -2.19 -3.28
N ALA A 286 -8.74 -3.35 -3.73
CA ALA A 286 -9.50 -4.33 -4.51
C ALA A 286 -10.71 -4.92 -3.76
N ASN A 287 -10.68 -4.93 -2.42
CA ASN A 287 -11.74 -5.52 -1.60
C ASN A 287 -12.87 -4.54 -1.25
N VAL A 288 -12.70 -3.24 -1.48
CA VAL A 288 -13.68 -2.21 -1.07
C VAL A 288 -15.07 -2.51 -1.64
N ALA A 289 -15.16 -2.87 -2.92
CA ALA A 289 -16.44 -3.22 -3.55
C ALA A 289 -17.09 -4.47 -2.93
N ALA A 290 -16.30 -5.51 -2.68
CA ALA A 290 -16.79 -6.76 -2.10
C ALA A 290 -17.25 -6.60 -0.64
N LEU A 291 -16.51 -5.85 0.17
CA LEU A 291 -16.89 -5.52 1.55
C LEU A 291 -18.20 -4.72 1.60
N ARG A 292 -18.38 -3.78 0.69
CA ARG A 292 -19.63 -3.00 0.57
C ARG A 292 -20.81 -3.89 0.16
N GLN A 293 -20.63 -4.75 -0.85
CA GLN A 293 -21.65 -5.72 -1.27
C GLN A 293 -22.02 -6.70 -0.15
N ALA A 294 -21.07 -7.04 0.73
CA ALA A 294 -21.31 -7.88 1.88
C ALA A 294 -22.08 -7.18 3.02
N GLY A 295 -22.37 -5.87 2.91
CA GLY A 295 -23.07 -5.10 3.94
C GLY A 295 -22.17 -4.64 5.09
N ALA A 296 -20.85 -4.57 4.88
CA ALA A 296 -19.91 -4.22 5.95
C ALA A 296 -20.18 -2.83 6.55
N LYS A 297 -20.54 -1.84 5.72
CA LYS A 297 -20.82 -0.46 6.20
C LYS A 297 -21.92 -0.44 7.26
N ASP A 298 -23.07 -1.02 6.95
CA ASP A 298 -24.25 -1.00 7.83
C ASP A 298 -24.00 -1.76 9.15
N MET A 299 -23.19 -2.81 9.11
CA MET A 299 -22.76 -3.54 10.29
C MET A 299 -21.74 -2.75 11.13
N LEU A 300 -20.73 -2.17 10.49
CA LEU A 300 -19.62 -1.49 11.18
C LEU A 300 -20.06 -0.23 11.92
N VAL A 301 -21.03 0.53 11.37
CA VAL A 301 -21.59 1.71 12.05
C VAL A 301 -22.10 1.35 13.45
N LYS A 302 -22.69 0.17 13.62
CA LYS A 302 -23.22 -0.29 14.91
C LYS A 302 -22.11 -0.50 15.94
N TYR A 303 -20.90 -0.85 15.50
CA TYR A 303 -19.75 -1.06 16.38
C TYR A 303 -18.99 0.22 16.72
N CYS A 304 -19.22 1.34 16.02
CA CYS A 304 -18.40 2.54 16.16
C CYS A 304 -18.71 3.42 17.39
N ASP A 305 -19.70 3.04 18.21
CA ASP A 305 -20.04 3.76 19.44
C ASP A 305 -19.24 3.20 20.64
N PRO A 306 -18.25 3.94 21.16
CA PRO A 306 -17.47 3.50 22.33
C PRO A 306 -18.20 3.65 23.67
N VAL A 307 -19.44 4.16 23.69
CA VAL A 307 -20.32 4.10 24.86
C VAL A 307 -20.99 2.73 24.94
N GLU A 308 -21.38 2.17 23.80
CA GLU A 308 -22.06 0.87 23.70
C GLU A 308 -21.09 -0.32 23.64
N HIS A 309 -19.81 -0.07 23.28
CA HIS A 309 -18.84 -1.12 23.01
C HIS A 309 -17.46 -0.85 23.62
N ASP A 310 -16.69 -1.93 23.82
CA ASP A 310 -15.27 -1.83 24.22
C ASP A 310 -14.53 -0.87 23.28
N SER A 311 -13.74 0.04 23.86
CA SER A 311 -13.06 1.08 23.08
C SER A 311 -12.14 0.53 21.98
N SER A 312 -11.59 -0.67 22.15
CA SER A 312 -10.76 -1.33 21.13
C SER A 312 -11.62 -1.85 19.98
N ILE A 313 -12.78 -2.44 20.29
CA ILE A 313 -13.77 -2.90 19.30
C ILE A 313 -14.29 -1.71 18.50
N ALA A 314 -14.71 -0.64 19.17
CA ALA A 314 -15.20 0.56 18.51
C ALA A 314 -14.14 1.20 17.62
N TYR A 315 -12.88 1.18 18.08
CA TYR A 315 -11.76 1.68 17.31
C TYR A 315 -11.52 0.87 16.03
N VAL A 316 -11.47 -0.45 16.10
CA VAL A 316 -11.32 -1.32 14.92
C VAL A 316 -12.51 -1.16 13.97
N GLY A 317 -13.72 -1.02 14.52
CA GLY A 317 -14.93 -0.69 13.78
C GLY A 317 -14.75 0.59 12.94
N LEU A 318 -14.29 1.68 13.57
CA LEU A 318 -14.05 2.96 12.90
C LEU A 318 -12.97 2.86 11.82
N LEU A 319 -11.82 2.24 12.11
CA LEU A 319 -10.75 2.09 11.12
C LEU A 319 -11.23 1.34 9.87
N THR A 320 -11.97 0.24 10.09
CA THR A 320 -12.53 -0.58 9.01
C THR A 320 -13.60 0.17 8.23
N LEU A 321 -14.47 0.92 8.93
CA LEU A 321 -15.51 1.73 8.31
C LEU A 321 -14.90 2.82 7.43
N ALA A 322 -13.87 3.51 7.91
CA ALA A 322 -13.15 4.53 7.15
C ALA A 322 -12.51 3.95 5.87
N ASN A 323 -11.92 2.75 5.94
CA ASN A 323 -11.40 2.06 4.75
C ASN A 323 -12.48 1.63 3.75
N CYS A 324 -13.69 1.31 4.22
CA CYS A 324 -14.81 0.92 3.36
C CYS A 324 -15.60 2.11 2.78
N THR A 325 -15.30 3.33 3.25
CA THR A 325 -16.01 4.55 2.86
C THR A 325 -15.37 5.13 1.60
N VAL A 326 -16.17 5.33 0.56
CA VAL A 326 -15.74 5.95 -0.70
C VAL A 326 -15.76 7.47 -0.58
N ASP A 327 -14.92 8.16 -1.35
CA ASP A 327 -14.65 9.60 -1.20
C ASP A 327 -15.91 10.50 -1.12
N PHE A 328 -16.95 10.21 -1.92
CA PHE A 328 -18.18 11.01 -1.92
C PHE A 328 -19.13 10.74 -0.73
N GLU A 329 -18.85 9.73 0.09
CA GLU A 329 -19.63 9.40 1.29
C GLU A 329 -18.97 9.89 2.59
N VAL A 330 -17.70 10.31 2.54
CA VAL A 330 -16.91 10.66 3.74
C VAL A 330 -17.54 11.82 4.52
N ASP A 331 -18.10 12.80 3.83
CA ASP A 331 -18.77 13.94 4.46
C ASP A 331 -20.01 13.54 5.28
N ALA A 332 -20.65 12.41 4.95
CA ALA A 332 -21.81 11.89 5.66
C ALA A 332 -21.43 10.93 6.81
N LEU A 333 -20.13 10.69 7.04
CA LEU A 333 -19.67 9.80 8.11
C LEU A 333 -19.83 10.49 9.47
N GLU A 334 -20.62 9.88 10.36
CA GLU A 334 -20.75 10.31 11.74
C GLU A 334 -19.70 9.60 12.60
N VAL A 335 -18.78 10.39 13.19
CA VAL A 335 -17.70 9.87 14.02
C VAL A 335 -17.76 10.53 15.39
N HIS A 336 -17.79 9.72 16.45
CA HIS A 336 -17.78 10.22 17.81
C HIS A 336 -16.45 10.92 18.13
N ASP A 337 -16.52 12.07 18.81
CA ASP A 337 -15.36 12.92 19.10
C ASP A 337 -14.30 12.22 19.99
N ASN A 338 -14.75 11.35 20.90
CA ASN A 338 -13.87 10.52 21.73
C ASN A 338 -13.08 9.50 20.91
N MET A 339 -13.59 9.04 19.76
CA MET A 339 -12.87 8.14 18.88
C MET A 339 -11.76 8.85 18.13
N LEU A 340 -11.99 10.11 17.74
CA LEU A 340 -10.93 10.98 17.22
C LEU A 340 -9.86 11.23 18.28
N ALA A 341 -10.23 11.42 19.55
CA ALA A 341 -9.28 11.51 20.65
C ALA A 341 -8.42 10.24 20.82
N THR A 342 -9.07 9.07 20.78
CA THR A 342 -8.38 7.77 20.83
C THR A 342 -7.42 7.60 19.66
N MET A 343 -7.83 7.99 18.44
CA MET A 343 -6.99 7.93 17.25
C MET A 343 -5.76 8.82 17.35
N VAL A 344 -5.90 10.07 17.83
CA VAL A 344 -4.76 10.97 18.04
C VAL A 344 -3.80 10.41 19.09
N ARG A 345 -4.33 9.86 20.19
CA ARG A 345 -3.51 9.22 21.23
C ARG A 345 -2.70 8.04 20.68
N PHE A 346 -3.33 7.16 19.92
CA PHE A 346 -2.64 6.00 19.33
C PHE A 346 -1.61 6.40 18.27
N THR A 347 -1.92 7.40 17.45
CA THR A 347 -0.93 7.98 16.53
C THR A 347 0.29 8.46 17.29
N GLY A 348 0.10 9.16 18.41
CA GLY A 348 1.22 9.63 19.23
C GLY A 348 2.06 8.52 19.84
N LEU A 349 1.43 7.45 20.32
CA LEU A 349 2.16 6.28 20.83
C LEU A 349 2.93 5.56 19.71
N ALA A 350 2.31 5.39 18.53
CA ALA A 350 2.93 4.74 17.38
C ALA A 350 4.15 5.54 16.88
N VAL A 351 4.03 6.87 16.79
CA VAL A 351 5.14 7.76 16.39
C VAL A 351 6.25 7.80 17.44
N ALA A 352 5.93 7.83 18.73
CA ALA A 352 6.94 7.78 19.80
C ALA A 352 7.77 6.49 19.77
N ASN A 353 7.14 5.39 19.34
CA ASN A 353 7.79 4.09 19.18
C ASN A 353 8.48 3.92 17.82
N ALA A 354 8.43 4.88 16.88
CA ALA A 354 9.04 4.73 15.56
C ALA A 354 10.58 4.51 15.60
N GLY A 355 11.25 4.90 16.70
CA GLY A 355 12.66 4.58 16.96
C GLY A 355 12.92 3.12 17.37
N ASP A 356 11.91 2.45 17.91
CA ASP A 356 11.90 1.04 18.27
C ASP A 356 10.77 0.35 17.49
N ARG A 357 11.02 0.11 16.19
CA ARG A 357 10.05 -0.42 15.20
C ARG A 357 9.46 -1.81 15.53
N PHE A 358 9.66 -2.30 16.75
CA PHE A 358 9.18 -3.57 17.29
C PHE A 358 8.32 -3.41 18.57
N ALA A 359 8.10 -2.19 19.07
CA ALA A 359 7.22 -1.97 20.21
C ALA A 359 5.75 -1.96 19.75
N GLU A 360 5.22 -3.15 19.46
CA GLU A 360 3.79 -3.39 19.31
C GLU A 360 3.04 -2.85 20.54
N ILE A 361 2.08 -1.94 20.34
CA ILE A 361 1.20 -1.47 21.40
C ILE A 361 0.19 -2.60 21.66
N ASN A 362 0.50 -3.49 22.59
CA ASN A 362 -0.37 -4.60 22.93
C ASN A 362 -1.64 -4.11 23.64
N PHE A 363 -2.75 -3.98 22.90
CA PHE A 363 -4.08 -3.95 23.51
C PHE A 363 -4.49 -5.35 23.91
N GLN A 364 -4.54 -5.65 25.20
CA GLN A 364 -5.11 -6.91 25.68
C GLN A 364 -6.64 -6.78 25.73
N SER A 365 -7.34 -7.36 24.77
CA SER A 365 -8.71 -7.85 25.01
C SER A 365 -8.78 -9.34 24.67
N ALA A 366 -9.16 -10.15 25.68
CA ALA A 366 -9.52 -11.57 25.54
C ALA A 366 -8.63 -12.43 24.60
N ASP A 367 -7.30 -12.40 24.80
CA ASP A 367 -6.26 -13.19 24.11
C ASP A 367 -5.77 -12.65 22.74
N LEU A 368 -6.15 -11.44 22.30
CA LEU A 368 -5.68 -10.86 21.03
C LEU A 368 -5.06 -9.47 21.25
N SER A 369 -3.85 -9.26 20.73
CA SER A 369 -3.17 -7.96 20.67
C SER A 369 -3.45 -7.26 19.34
N PHE A 370 -3.86 -5.99 19.40
CA PHE A 370 -3.95 -5.13 18.22
C PHE A 370 -2.69 -4.29 18.10
N SER A 371 -1.85 -4.57 17.10
CA SER A 371 -0.70 -3.72 16.75
C SER A 371 -1.00 -3.04 15.42
N PHE A 372 -0.84 -1.72 15.38
CA PHE A 372 -1.06 -0.92 14.17
C PHE A 372 0.23 -0.17 13.83
N HIS A 373 0.67 -0.29 12.58
CA HIS A 373 1.79 0.51 12.10
C HIS A 373 1.40 2.00 12.02
N PRO A 374 2.30 2.96 12.27
CA PRO A 374 1.99 4.40 12.17
C PRO A 374 1.29 4.80 10.86
N THR A 375 1.69 4.17 9.75
CA THR A 375 1.10 4.39 8.43
C THR A 375 -0.40 4.13 8.38
N GLU A 376 -0.90 3.15 9.14
CA GLU A 376 -2.34 2.81 9.16
C GLU A 376 -3.15 3.93 9.80
N HIS A 377 -2.68 4.45 10.93
CA HIS A 377 -3.34 5.56 11.62
C HIS A 377 -3.35 6.82 10.77
N VAL A 378 -2.21 7.14 10.14
CA VAL A 378 -2.04 8.37 9.36
C VAL A 378 -2.88 8.35 8.08
N ASP A 379 -2.95 7.20 7.40
CA ASP A 379 -3.82 7.03 6.24
C ASP A 379 -5.31 7.23 6.60
N ILE A 380 -5.76 6.65 7.72
CA ILE A 380 -7.13 6.85 8.21
C ILE A 380 -7.38 8.31 8.64
N ILE A 381 -6.41 8.97 9.29
CA ILE A 381 -6.52 10.40 9.62
C ILE A 381 -6.73 11.23 8.34
N GLY A 382 -5.95 10.97 7.28
CA GLY A 382 -6.11 11.66 6.00
C GLY A 382 -7.51 11.45 5.40
N LYS A 383 -8.02 10.22 5.42
CA LYS A 383 -9.39 9.90 4.96
C LYS A 383 -10.44 10.65 5.77
N LEU A 384 -10.37 10.60 7.10
CA LEU A 384 -11.34 11.26 7.98
C LEU A 384 -11.25 12.79 7.91
N ALA A 385 -10.07 13.36 7.66
CA ALA A 385 -9.87 14.81 7.53
C ALA A 385 -10.57 15.42 6.29
N LYS A 386 -11.03 14.61 5.33
CA LYS A 386 -11.90 15.10 4.26
C LYS A 386 -13.24 15.62 4.84
N ASN A 387 -13.77 14.93 5.85
CA ASN A 387 -14.95 15.36 6.60
C ASN A 387 -14.63 16.59 7.47
N ALA A 388 -15.36 17.68 7.27
CA ALA A 388 -15.08 18.96 7.93
C ALA A 388 -15.15 18.90 9.47
N ALA A 389 -16.10 18.15 10.04
CA ALA A 389 -16.23 18.03 11.49
C ALA A 389 -15.06 17.24 12.10
N CYS A 390 -14.70 16.12 11.45
CA CYS A 390 -13.52 15.33 11.84
C CYS A 390 -12.24 16.15 11.75
N ARG A 391 -12.03 16.87 10.63
CA ARG A 391 -10.89 17.76 10.43
C ARG A 391 -10.72 18.77 11.57
N MET A 392 -11.78 19.51 11.89
CA MET A 392 -11.76 20.50 12.97
C MET A 392 -11.42 19.87 14.33
N SER A 393 -12.00 18.71 14.64
CA SER A 393 -11.74 18.01 15.90
C SER A 393 -10.31 17.49 16.00
N LEU A 394 -9.79 16.90 14.91
CA LEU A 394 -8.43 16.37 14.83
C LEU A 394 -7.36 17.46 15.02
N VAL A 395 -7.54 18.63 14.38
CA VAL A 395 -6.62 19.77 14.55
C VAL A 395 -6.65 20.29 15.98
N LYS A 396 -7.85 20.50 16.56
CA LYS A 396 -8.00 20.93 17.97
C LYS A 396 -7.35 19.97 18.97
N LYS A 397 -7.30 18.67 18.64
CA LYS A 397 -6.66 17.62 19.45
C LYS A 397 -5.14 17.52 19.22
N ASN A 398 -4.55 18.42 18.44
CA ASN A 398 -3.13 18.46 18.12
C ASN A 398 -2.61 17.23 17.37
N VAL A 399 -3.41 16.66 16.46
CA VAL A 399 -2.93 15.56 15.59
C VAL A 399 -1.70 15.98 14.79
N THR A 400 -1.64 17.24 14.35
CA THR A 400 -0.57 17.81 13.52
C THR A 400 0.80 17.67 14.16
N LYS A 401 0.90 17.75 15.49
CA LYS A 401 2.16 17.54 16.22
C LYS A 401 2.77 16.16 15.91
N HIS A 402 1.95 15.12 15.95
CA HIS A 402 2.40 13.75 15.70
C HIS A 402 2.71 13.52 14.22
N LEU A 403 1.97 14.16 13.32
CA LEU A 403 2.25 14.12 11.89
C LEU A 403 3.60 14.78 11.55
N VAL A 404 3.90 15.95 12.13
CA VAL A 404 5.20 16.62 11.95
C VAL A 404 6.34 15.75 12.48
N GLN A 405 6.18 15.15 13.67
CA GLN A 405 7.18 14.22 14.19
C GLN A 405 7.44 13.06 13.23
N LEU A 406 6.37 12.47 12.67
CA LEU A 406 6.52 11.39 11.69
C LEU A 406 7.18 11.86 10.38
N MET A 407 6.92 13.10 9.93
CA MET A 407 7.62 13.71 8.80
C MET A 407 9.12 13.88 9.07
N GLU A 408 9.53 14.09 10.32
CA GLU A 408 10.94 14.25 10.70
C GLU A 408 11.72 12.93 10.76
N ILE A 409 11.13 11.91 11.40
CA ILE A 409 11.84 10.67 11.77
C ILE A 409 11.41 9.44 10.97
N GLY A 410 10.26 9.50 10.29
CA GLY A 410 9.68 8.37 9.58
C GLY A 410 10.46 7.99 8.32
N ASP A 411 10.20 6.79 7.81
CA ASP A 411 10.66 6.39 6.49
C ASP A 411 9.91 7.11 5.36
N GLN A 412 10.32 6.85 4.12
CA GLN A 412 9.73 7.49 2.93
C GLN A 412 8.20 7.34 2.83
N THR A 413 7.64 6.19 3.24
CA THR A 413 6.20 5.92 3.15
C THR A 413 5.47 6.68 4.25
N GLU A 414 6.02 6.65 5.45
CA GLU A 414 5.50 7.37 6.61
C GLU A 414 5.51 8.89 6.38
N GLN A 415 6.59 9.42 5.81
CA GLN A 415 6.74 10.83 5.47
C GLN A 415 5.71 11.28 4.42
N GLU A 416 5.53 10.48 3.35
CA GLU A 416 4.55 10.78 2.29
C GLU A 416 3.12 10.81 2.86
N LEU A 417 2.73 9.78 3.62
CA LEU A 417 1.41 9.70 4.22
C LEU A 417 1.16 10.83 5.21
N ALA A 418 2.16 11.19 6.02
CA ALA A 418 2.04 12.32 6.94
C ALA A 418 1.86 13.66 6.20
N CYS A 419 2.59 13.88 5.11
CA CYS A 419 2.37 15.05 4.23
C CYS A 419 0.95 15.07 3.66
N ASN A 420 0.45 13.94 3.16
CA ASN A 420 -0.91 13.83 2.63
C ASN A 420 -1.97 14.08 3.71
N ALA A 421 -1.79 13.58 4.93
CA ALA A 421 -2.69 13.84 6.05
C ALA A 421 -2.68 15.33 6.44
N VAL A 422 -1.51 15.99 6.50
CA VAL A 422 -1.42 17.43 6.75
C VAL A 422 -2.12 18.23 5.65
N TRP A 423 -1.98 17.83 4.39
CA TRP A 423 -2.69 18.45 3.27
C TRP A 423 -4.22 18.43 3.49
N GLU A 424 -4.80 17.30 3.88
CA GLU A 424 -6.24 17.18 4.12
C GLU A 424 -6.69 17.98 5.36
N LEU A 425 -5.80 18.19 6.34
CA LEU A 425 -6.09 19.02 7.51
C LEU A 425 -6.09 20.53 7.23
N LEU A 426 -5.53 20.99 6.10
CA LEU A 426 -5.45 22.41 5.74
C LEU A 426 -6.74 22.91 5.09
N SER A 427 -7.51 23.70 5.84
CA SER A 427 -8.65 24.48 5.34
C SER A 427 -8.61 25.90 5.88
N GLU A 428 -9.49 26.77 5.36
CA GLU A 428 -9.60 28.16 5.83
C GLU A 428 -9.86 28.26 7.34
N GLN A 429 -10.57 27.27 7.91
CA GLN A 429 -10.90 27.21 9.33
C GLN A 429 -9.78 26.65 10.21
N THR A 430 -8.89 25.81 9.67
CA THR A 430 -7.86 25.12 10.46
C THR A 430 -6.45 25.64 10.23
N ILE A 431 -6.22 26.45 9.20
CA ILE A 431 -4.88 26.85 8.77
C ILE A 431 -4.06 27.52 9.88
N SER A 432 -4.67 28.41 10.66
CA SER A 432 -3.97 29.14 11.72
C SER A 432 -3.43 28.18 12.79
N GLU A 433 -4.18 27.15 13.15
CA GLU A 433 -3.77 26.14 14.13
C GLU A 433 -2.73 25.17 13.52
N VAL A 434 -2.93 24.73 12.27
CA VAL A 434 -2.01 23.82 11.60
C VAL A 434 -0.63 24.47 11.40
N VAL A 435 -0.58 25.69 10.85
CA VAL A 435 0.67 26.43 10.60
C VAL A 435 1.38 26.84 11.90
N ALA A 436 0.64 27.01 13.00
CA ALA A 436 1.23 27.25 14.32
C ALA A 436 1.92 26.00 14.92
N THR A 437 1.80 24.83 14.29
CA THR A 437 2.49 23.63 14.76
C THR A 437 4.01 23.81 14.64
N PRO A 438 4.78 23.62 15.73
CA PRO A 438 6.23 23.76 15.71
C PRO A 438 6.88 22.91 14.61
N GLN A 439 7.92 23.44 13.97
CA GLN A 439 8.74 22.80 12.93
C GLN A 439 8.03 22.44 11.62
N LEU A 440 6.70 22.56 11.51
CA LEU A 440 5.97 22.17 10.30
C LEU A 440 6.57 22.78 9.02
N THR A 441 6.77 24.11 9.00
CA THR A 441 7.29 24.82 7.82
C THR A 441 8.71 24.38 7.47
N ASP A 442 9.57 24.21 8.47
CA ASP A 442 10.98 23.83 8.28
C ASP A 442 11.10 22.40 7.75
N VAL A 443 10.31 21.48 8.31
CA VAL A 443 10.28 20.07 7.91
C VAL A 443 9.72 19.93 6.50
N VAL A 444 8.62 20.63 6.19
CA VAL A 444 8.06 20.66 4.83
C VAL A 444 9.09 21.18 3.84
N GLN A 445 9.83 22.25 4.17
CA GLN A 445 10.87 22.77 3.28
C GLN A 445 12.01 21.76 3.08
N LYS A 446 12.49 21.13 4.16
CA LYS A 446 13.51 20.08 4.07
C LYS A 446 13.05 18.89 3.20
N LEU A 447 11.80 18.45 3.37
CA LEU A 447 11.25 17.31 2.61
C LEU A 447 11.00 17.64 1.14
N LYS A 448 10.76 18.90 0.76
CA LYS A 448 10.70 19.30 -0.66
C LYS A 448 12.01 19.07 -1.40
N ASP A 449 13.13 19.21 -0.69
CA ASP A 449 14.47 19.13 -1.25
C ASP A 449 15.07 17.71 -1.15
N THR A 450 14.28 16.71 -0.72
CA THR A 450 14.70 15.31 -0.67
C THR A 450 14.83 14.68 -2.07
N ALA A 451 15.68 13.67 -2.20
CA ALA A 451 15.84 12.92 -3.45
C ALA A 451 14.69 11.93 -3.72
N VAL A 452 13.82 11.67 -2.74
CA VAL A 452 12.66 10.78 -2.87
C VAL A 452 11.49 11.54 -3.50
N SER A 453 11.17 11.23 -4.75
CA SER A 453 10.22 11.98 -5.57
C SER A 453 8.82 12.10 -4.96
N GLU A 454 8.30 11.02 -4.38
CA GLU A 454 6.96 10.94 -3.80
C GLU A 454 6.84 11.84 -2.55
N VAL A 455 7.87 11.82 -1.70
CA VAL A 455 7.96 12.67 -0.51
C VAL A 455 8.13 14.14 -0.89
N ALA A 456 9.02 14.44 -1.86
CA ALA A 456 9.20 15.81 -2.36
C ALA A 456 7.89 16.39 -2.92
N THR A 457 7.16 15.58 -3.69
CA THR A 457 5.88 15.97 -4.32
C THR A 457 4.81 16.25 -3.27
N SER A 458 4.63 15.35 -2.30
CA SER A 458 3.64 15.51 -1.22
C SER A 458 3.98 16.69 -0.30
N ALA A 459 5.24 16.90 0.06
CA ALA A 459 5.69 18.07 0.82
C ALA A 459 5.47 19.38 0.05
N ASN A 460 5.77 19.39 -1.26
CA ASN A 460 5.54 20.57 -2.09
C ASN A 460 4.04 20.93 -2.18
N ARG A 461 3.16 19.92 -2.25
CA ARG A 461 1.71 20.13 -2.18
C ARG A 461 1.32 20.84 -0.89
N VAL A 462 1.74 20.34 0.28
CA VAL A 462 1.47 20.98 1.58
C VAL A 462 1.91 22.44 1.59
N HIS A 463 3.15 22.70 1.16
CA HIS A 463 3.71 24.05 1.09
C HIS A 463 2.89 25.00 0.20
N VAL A 464 2.45 24.54 -0.98
CA VAL A 464 1.59 25.33 -1.88
C VAL A 464 0.22 25.59 -1.24
N LYS A 465 -0.41 24.59 -0.61
CA LYS A 465 -1.73 24.76 0.02
C LYS A 465 -1.69 25.75 1.17
N ILE A 466 -0.64 25.73 1.99
CA ILE A 466 -0.44 26.73 3.06
C ILE A 466 -0.47 28.15 2.48
N ARG A 467 0.29 28.42 1.41
CA ARG A 467 0.32 29.75 0.78
C ARG A 467 -1.04 30.14 0.19
N GLN A 468 -1.68 29.21 -0.53
CA GLN A 468 -2.98 29.45 -1.15
C GLN A 468 -4.05 29.78 -0.11
N VAL A 469 -4.18 28.96 0.92
CA VAL A 469 -5.21 29.15 1.94
C VAL A 469 -4.89 30.38 2.81
N LEU A 470 -3.62 30.67 3.12
CA LEU A 470 -3.24 31.94 3.80
C LEU A 470 -3.58 33.16 2.96
N SER A 471 -3.42 33.10 1.63
CA SER A 471 -3.77 34.21 0.74
C SER A 471 -5.28 34.46 0.72
N ARG A 472 -6.10 33.39 0.69
CA ARG A 472 -7.57 33.47 0.76
C ARG A 472 -8.05 33.96 2.13
N SER A 473 -7.46 33.49 3.23
CA SER A 473 -7.83 33.93 4.59
C SER A 473 -7.50 35.40 4.88
N ARG A 474 -6.54 36.01 4.14
CA ARG A 474 -6.19 37.44 4.27
C ARG A 474 -7.08 38.36 3.43
N VAL A 475 -7.73 37.81 2.40
CA VAL A 475 -8.66 38.53 1.53
C VAL A 475 -10.07 38.14 1.96
N GLY A 476 -10.60 38.84 2.95
CA GLY A 476 -12.00 38.67 3.36
C GLY A 476 -12.92 38.78 2.14
N ASP A 477 -13.74 37.75 1.95
CA ASP A 477 -14.92 37.65 1.10
C ASP A 477 -14.90 38.51 -0.17
N MET A 478 -14.45 37.96 -1.31
CA MET A 478 -14.88 38.47 -2.62
C MET A 478 -14.67 37.46 -3.77
N THR A 479 -15.80 37.02 -4.32
CA THR A 479 -16.07 36.68 -5.73
C THR A 479 -15.43 35.44 -6.36
N GLN A 480 -16.27 34.68 -7.08
CA GLN A 480 -15.89 33.65 -8.05
C GLN A 480 -14.70 34.14 -8.90
N GLN A 481 -13.51 33.59 -8.66
CA GLN A 481 -12.38 33.77 -9.56
C GLN A 481 -12.71 33.04 -10.88
N VAL A 482 -13.24 33.82 -11.82
CA VAL A 482 -13.33 33.47 -13.23
C VAL A 482 -11.90 33.18 -13.68
N LEU A 483 -11.70 32.07 -14.42
CA LEU A 483 -10.42 31.80 -15.09
C LEU A 483 -9.91 33.11 -15.74
N PRO A 484 -8.61 33.40 -15.68
CA PRO A 484 -8.03 34.43 -16.53
C PRO A 484 -8.49 34.18 -17.97
N GLU A 485 -8.95 35.23 -18.65
CA GLU A 485 -9.23 35.16 -20.09
C GLU A 485 -8.00 34.59 -20.79
N ALA A 486 -8.23 33.75 -21.80
CA ALA A 486 -7.20 32.91 -22.40
C ALA A 486 -5.99 33.75 -22.87
N SER A 487 -4.94 33.80 -22.05
CA SER A 487 -3.67 34.36 -22.49
C SER A 487 -3.02 33.37 -23.44
N ALA A 488 -2.68 33.86 -24.63
CA ALA A 488 -2.02 33.07 -25.65
C ALA A 488 -0.73 32.45 -25.08
N ALA A 489 -0.56 31.14 -25.25
CA ALA A 489 0.72 30.50 -24.97
C ALA A 489 1.84 31.19 -25.77
N PRO A 490 3.10 31.18 -25.28
CA PRO A 490 4.25 31.68 -26.04
C PRO A 490 4.24 31.12 -27.47
N PRO A 491 4.58 31.95 -28.48
CA PRO A 491 4.52 31.55 -29.90
C PRO A 491 5.24 30.23 -30.21
N ASP A 492 6.32 29.93 -29.48
CA ASP A 492 7.21 28.78 -29.72
C ASP A 492 6.99 27.57 -28.81
N CYS A 493 5.81 27.41 -28.21
CA CYS A 493 5.51 26.23 -27.39
C CYS A 493 5.47 24.93 -28.22
N GLN A 494 6.51 24.09 -28.11
CA GLN A 494 6.60 22.80 -28.83
C GLN A 494 5.44 21.85 -28.50
N TYR A 495 4.98 21.83 -27.25
CA TYR A 495 3.87 20.98 -26.84
C TYR A 495 2.54 21.39 -27.52
N LYS A 496 2.24 22.69 -27.55
CA LYS A 496 1.10 23.23 -28.31
C LYS A 496 1.20 22.84 -29.79
N GLN A 497 2.37 22.97 -30.40
CA GLN A 497 2.56 22.62 -31.82
C GLN A 497 2.34 21.12 -32.06
N ALA A 498 2.79 20.25 -31.14
CA ALA A 498 2.52 18.81 -31.20
C ALA A 498 1.01 18.49 -31.07
N CYS A 499 0.33 19.08 -30.10
CA CYS A 499 -1.12 18.91 -29.93
C CYS A 499 -1.91 19.42 -31.14
N THR A 500 -1.50 20.56 -31.73
CA THR A 500 -2.15 21.14 -32.92
C THR A 500 -2.03 20.18 -34.11
N ARG A 501 -0.83 19.66 -34.38
CA ARG A 501 -0.62 18.66 -35.45
C ARG A 501 -1.46 17.40 -35.28
N TYR A 502 -1.65 16.95 -34.05
CA TYR A 502 -2.53 15.81 -33.76
C TYR A 502 -4.01 16.15 -34.00
N LEU A 503 -4.44 17.36 -33.61
CA LEU A 503 -5.81 17.81 -33.85
C LEU A 503 -6.13 17.91 -35.34
N ASP A 504 -5.19 18.40 -36.16
CA ASP A 504 -5.35 18.50 -37.62
C ASP A 504 -5.61 17.13 -38.27
N GLN A 505 -5.03 16.06 -37.71
CA GLN A 505 -5.24 14.69 -38.19
C GLN A 505 -6.66 14.16 -37.95
N LEU A 506 -7.44 14.79 -37.06
CA LEU A 506 -8.82 14.39 -36.78
C LEU A 506 -9.80 14.87 -37.86
N GLY A 507 -9.38 15.76 -38.77
CA GLY A 507 -10.20 16.21 -39.91
C GLY A 507 -11.48 16.95 -39.52
N LEU A 508 -11.46 17.66 -38.39
CA LEU A 508 -12.61 18.42 -37.87
C LEU A 508 -12.73 19.77 -38.59
N GLU A 509 -13.97 20.23 -38.84
CA GLU A 509 -14.20 21.52 -39.47
C GLU A 509 -13.78 22.70 -38.58
N ASP A 510 -13.27 23.77 -39.22
CA ASP A 510 -12.84 24.99 -38.53
C ASP A 510 -13.98 25.70 -37.77
N SER A 511 -15.22 25.45 -38.19
CA SER A 511 -16.46 26.00 -37.61
C SER A 511 -16.72 25.54 -36.17
N VAL A 512 -16.14 24.41 -35.75
CA VAL A 512 -16.35 23.83 -34.43
C VAL A 512 -15.55 24.55 -33.34
N TRP A 513 -14.50 25.30 -33.71
CA TRP A 513 -13.57 25.86 -32.74
C TRP A 513 -13.96 27.27 -32.29
N ASP A 514 -13.83 27.49 -30.98
CA ASP A 514 -13.71 28.81 -30.39
C ASP A 514 -12.23 29.07 -30.06
N LYS A 515 -11.53 29.73 -30.98
CA LYS A 515 -10.09 30.00 -30.86
C LYS A 515 -9.76 30.85 -29.63
N ALA A 516 -10.71 31.64 -29.12
CA ALA A 516 -10.54 32.39 -27.87
C ALA A 516 -10.49 31.47 -26.64
N GLY A 517 -10.95 30.23 -26.74
CA GLY A 517 -10.88 29.24 -25.66
C GLY A 517 -9.55 28.45 -25.60
N HIS A 518 -8.63 28.64 -26.55
CA HIS A 518 -7.40 27.84 -26.62
C HIS A 518 -6.44 28.17 -25.46
N ALA A 519 -5.91 27.15 -24.78
CA ALA A 519 -4.98 27.35 -23.66
C ALA A 519 -4.00 26.19 -23.52
N CYS A 520 -2.71 26.50 -23.34
CA CYS A 520 -1.68 25.50 -23.05
C CYS A 520 -1.41 25.44 -21.53
N TYR A 521 -1.37 24.21 -21.00
CA TYR A 521 -1.09 23.89 -19.60
C TYR A 521 0.15 22.98 -19.46
N CYS A 522 1.05 22.92 -20.46
CA CYS A 522 2.34 22.24 -20.27
C CYS A 522 3.15 22.95 -19.18
N SER A 523 4.10 22.23 -18.57
CA SER A 523 4.88 22.75 -17.43
C SER A 523 5.49 24.13 -17.71
N ASP A 524 6.06 24.33 -18.91
CA ASP A 524 6.69 25.60 -19.29
C ASP A 524 5.67 26.73 -19.47
N CYS A 525 4.56 26.47 -20.17
CA CYS A 525 3.52 27.47 -20.39
C CYS A 525 2.79 27.82 -19.10
N HIS A 526 2.62 26.85 -18.21
CA HIS A 526 1.99 27.05 -16.92
C HIS A 526 2.90 27.86 -15.99
N ALA A 527 4.17 27.49 -15.90
CA ALA A 527 5.16 28.23 -15.12
C ALA A 527 5.32 29.67 -15.61
N ALA A 528 5.37 29.89 -16.93
CA ALA A 528 5.49 31.22 -17.53
C ALA A 528 4.28 32.14 -17.26
N LYS A 529 3.11 31.57 -16.95
CA LYS A 529 1.89 32.34 -16.65
C LYS A 529 1.74 32.69 -15.17
N GLU A 530 2.56 32.10 -14.29
CA GLU A 530 2.41 32.20 -12.83
C GLU A 530 0.97 31.88 -12.38
N ASP A 531 0.33 30.93 -13.06
CA ASP A 531 -1.10 30.64 -12.94
C ASP A 531 -1.40 29.63 -11.80
N ASP A 532 -2.60 29.70 -11.23
CA ASP A 532 -3.04 28.83 -10.14
C ASP A 532 -3.28 27.39 -10.62
N ASN A 533 -2.87 26.41 -9.81
CA ASN A 533 -3.10 24.98 -10.13
C ASN A 533 -4.55 24.52 -9.89
N TYR A 534 -5.33 25.29 -9.14
CA TYR A 534 -6.66 24.92 -8.70
C TYR A 534 -7.59 26.13 -8.73
N TYR A 535 -8.79 25.90 -9.23
CA TYR A 535 -9.83 26.91 -9.38
C TYR A 535 -11.15 26.38 -8.82
N THR A 536 -12.08 27.26 -8.46
CA THR A 536 -13.44 26.89 -8.03
C THR A 536 -14.44 27.14 -9.15
N ARG A 537 -15.36 26.18 -9.36
CA ARG A 537 -16.49 26.34 -10.30
C ARG A 537 -17.66 25.45 -9.89
N GLY A 538 -18.85 25.86 -10.32
CA GLY A 538 -20.09 25.12 -10.11
C GLY A 538 -20.94 25.72 -8.98
N ASP A 539 -22.15 25.20 -8.84
CA ASP A 539 -23.07 25.54 -7.78
C ASP A 539 -23.54 24.24 -7.08
N PRO A 540 -23.12 23.97 -5.83
CA PRO A 540 -22.22 24.80 -5.00
C PRO A 540 -20.79 24.83 -5.57
N PRO A 541 -19.97 25.88 -5.30
CA PRO A 541 -18.60 25.96 -5.81
C PRO A 541 -17.74 24.77 -5.37
N LYS A 542 -17.12 24.06 -6.31
CA LYS A 542 -16.13 23.00 -6.03
C LYS A 542 -14.78 23.30 -6.64
N GLU A 543 -13.72 22.98 -5.91
CA GLU A 543 -12.33 23.07 -6.38
C GLU A 543 -12.09 22.01 -7.46
N TYR A 544 -11.40 22.38 -8.54
CA TYR A 544 -10.91 21.47 -9.57
C TYR A 544 -9.48 21.85 -9.95
N GLY A 545 -8.65 20.85 -10.19
CA GLY A 545 -7.29 21.06 -10.69
C GLY A 545 -7.29 21.40 -12.18
N ILE A 546 -6.38 22.28 -12.58
CA ILE A 546 -6.06 22.43 -14.00
C ILE A 546 -5.31 21.18 -14.49
N PRO A 547 -5.52 20.77 -15.75
CA PRO A 547 -4.89 19.57 -16.27
C PRO A 547 -3.44 19.88 -16.70
N LEU A 548 -2.50 19.88 -15.74
CA LEU A 548 -1.08 20.09 -16.03
C LEU A 548 -0.57 19.05 -17.05
N GLY A 549 0.17 19.52 -18.05
CA GLY A 549 0.62 18.72 -19.19
C GLY A 549 -0.39 18.63 -20.33
N TRP A 550 -1.45 19.46 -20.38
CA TRP A 550 -2.48 19.38 -21.43
C TRP A 550 -2.52 20.62 -22.31
N HIS A 551 -3.12 20.49 -23.50
CA HIS A 551 -3.52 21.64 -24.32
C HIS A 551 -5.05 21.59 -24.50
N ARG A 552 -5.73 22.68 -24.17
CA ARG A 552 -7.17 22.83 -24.36
C ARG A 552 -7.42 23.53 -25.69
N PHE A 553 -8.22 22.89 -26.53
CA PHE A 553 -8.86 23.51 -27.69
C PHE A 553 -10.29 23.89 -27.31
N GLY A 554 -10.63 25.16 -27.53
CA GLY A 554 -11.96 25.70 -27.21
C GLY A 554 -12.93 25.31 -28.31
N ILE A 555 -14.12 24.85 -27.93
CA ILE A 555 -15.18 24.48 -28.87
C ILE A 555 -16.32 25.49 -28.79
N GLN A 556 -17.00 25.71 -29.91
CA GLN A 556 -18.21 26.51 -29.97
C GLN A 556 -19.30 25.89 -29.09
N ILE A 557 -19.84 26.68 -28.17
CA ILE A 557 -20.90 26.24 -27.27
C ILE A 557 -22.25 26.60 -27.88
N LEU A 558 -23.13 25.61 -28.02
CA LEU A 558 -24.51 25.81 -28.45
C LEU A 558 -25.22 26.80 -27.51
N GLU A 559 -25.98 27.76 -28.06
CA GLU A 559 -26.65 28.83 -27.27
C GLU A 559 -27.46 28.30 -26.07
N ARG A 560 -28.14 27.16 -26.24
CA ARG A 560 -28.92 26.49 -25.19
C ARG A 560 -28.10 26.07 -23.96
N GLN A 561 -26.78 25.90 -24.09
CA GLN A 561 -25.90 25.44 -23.00
C GLN A 561 -25.19 26.58 -22.27
N LYS A 562 -25.13 27.80 -22.85
CA LYS A 562 -24.44 28.95 -22.24
C LYS A 562 -24.95 29.32 -20.83
N PRO A 563 -26.26 29.24 -20.51
CA PRO A 563 -26.76 29.58 -19.17
C PRO A 563 -26.20 28.67 -18.06
N HIS A 564 -25.90 27.41 -18.39
CA HIS A 564 -25.45 26.41 -17.41
C HIS A 564 -23.94 26.42 -17.17
N PHE A 565 -23.18 27.07 -18.05
CA PHE A 565 -21.72 27.03 -18.01
C PHE A 565 -21.15 27.61 -16.70
N LYS A 566 -21.87 28.53 -16.04
CA LYS A 566 -21.43 29.10 -14.75
C LYS A 566 -21.81 28.24 -13.54
N THR A 567 -22.84 27.41 -13.65
CA THR A 567 -23.38 26.60 -12.54
C THR A 567 -22.87 25.15 -12.54
N TRP A 568 -22.30 24.67 -13.64
CA TRP A 568 -21.75 23.31 -13.71
C TRP A 568 -20.36 23.18 -13.09
N HIS A 569 -20.15 22.09 -12.35
CA HIS A 569 -18.83 21.63 -11.93
C HIS A 569 -17.99 21.21 -13.15
N ARG A 570 -16.66 21.22 -13.01
CA ARG A 570 -15.78 20.65 -14.03
C ARG A 570 -15.55 19.17 -13.81
N ALA A 571 -15.54 18.42 -14.91
CA ALA A 571 -15.13 17.03 -14.97
C ALA A 571 -14.32 16.79 -16.24
N PHE A 572 -13.52 15.72 -16.25
CA PHE A 572 -12.72 15.29 -17.39
C PHE A 572 -13.17 13.90 -17.82
N HIS A 573 -13.30 13.69 -19.12
CA HIS A 573 -13.69 12.41 -19.71
C HIS A 573 -12.69 12.06 -20.82
N GLY A 574 -12.04 10.89 -20.70
CA GLY A 574 -11.16 10.37 -21.74
C GLY A 574 -11.97 9.72 -22.87
N THR A 575 -11.53 9.91 -24.12
CA THR A 575 -12.19 9.30 -25.30
C THR A 575 -11.15 8.86 -26.35
N LYS A 576 -11.57 8.02 -27.29
CA LYS A 576 -10.75 7.58 -28.44
C LYS A 576 -10.91 8.57 -29.60
N ALA A 577 -9.87 8.72 -30.42
CA ALA A 577 -9.82 9.68 -31.52
C ALA A 577 -11.00 9.54 -32.51
N ASP A 578 -11.41 8.30 -32.81
CA ASP A 578 -12.50 7.97 -33.72
C ASP A 578 -13.89 8.36 -33.18
N LYS A 579 -14.01 8.76 -31.90
CA LYS A 579 -15.27 9.19 -31.28
C LYS A 579 -15.41 10.70 -31.17
N VAL A 580 -14.35 11.47 -31.39
CA VAL A 580 -14.32 12.91 -31.15
C VAL A 580 -15.34 13.64 -32.04
N ALA A 581 -15.36 13.38 -33.35
CA ALA A 581 -16.31 14.02 -34.27
C ALA A 581 -17.76 13.78 -33.84
N LYS A 582 -18.12 12.53 -33.54
CA LYS A 582 -19.48 12.17 -33.09
C LYS A 582 -19.88 12.90 -31.80
N ILE A 583 -18.96 13.02 -30.84
CA ILE A 583 -19.23 13.75 -29.57
C ILE A 583 -19.49 15.23 -29.85
N LEU A 584 -18.73 15.84 -30.76
CA LEU A 584 -18.89 17.24 -31.14
C LEU A 584 -20.20 17.47 -31.90
N ASP A 585 -20.59 16.55 -32.78
CA ASP A 585 -21.83 16.62 -33.56
C ASP A 585 -23.09 16.46 -32.68
N THR A 586 -23.08 15.52 -31.72
CA THR A 586 -24.26 15.23 -30.89
C THR A 586 -24.32 16.08 -29.61
N GLY A 587 -23.17 16.54 -29.12
CA GLY A 587 -23.04 17.15 -27.79
C GLY A 587 -23.22 16.15 -26.64
N GLU A 588 -23.15 14.84 -26.91
CA GLU A 588 -23.31 13.76 -25.94
C GLU A 588 -22.02 12.94 -25.80
N LEU A 589 -21.71 12.50 -24.58
CA LEU A 589 -20.56 11.63 -24.34
C LEU A 589 -20.84 10.22 -24.87
N VAL A 590 -19.88 9.69 -25.65
CA VAL A 590 -19.93 8.32 -26.15
C VAL A 590 -19.04 7.42 -25.27
N PRO A 591 -19.55 6.30 -24.71
CA PRO A 591 -18.76 5.41 -23.86
C PRO A 591 -17.51 4.87 -24.57
N GLY A 592 -16.35 4.99 -23.92
CA GLY A 592 -15.04 4.68 -24.51
C GLY A 592 -14.59 3.21 -24.47
N ARG A 593 -15.49 2.23 -24.31
CA ARG A 593 -15.08 0.81 -24.29
C ARG A 593 -14.52 0.38 -25.65
#